data_AF-A0A956YRY0-F1
#
_entry.id   AF-A0A956YRY0-F1
#
_cell.length_a   1.000
_cell.length_b   1.000
_cell.length_c   1.000
_cell.angle_alpha   90.00
_cell.angle_beta   90.00
_cell.angle_gamma   90.00
#
_symmetry.space_group_name_H-M   'P 1'
#
loop_
_entity.id
_entity.type
_entity.pdbx_description
1 polymer ?
#
loop_
_entity_poly.entity_id
_entity_poly.type
_entity_poly.pdbx_seq_one_letter_code
_entity_poly.pdbx_strand_id
1 'polypeptide(L)'
;MRVKINRDVCPAHLAFCERCLGQFLKYPMGYERRCFEELEDDGKDLLTIELHSGPNDLVLQLNEDERQLIAGEGWAYFVDVGIPMYRDRGA
;
A
#
# COMPACT_ATOMS: atom_id res chain seq x y z
N MET A 1 -8.05 11.89 -0.12
CA MET A 1 -6.71 11.66 -0.71
C MET A 1 -6.64 10.30 -1.40
N ARG A 2 -5.85 10.18 -2.47
CA ARG A 2 -5.62 8.93 -3.21
C ARG A 2 -4.13 8.67 -3.46
N VAL A 3 -3.71 7.43 -3.26
CA VAL A 3 -2.35 6.96 -3.59
C VAL A 3 -2.42 5.72 -4.48
N LYS A 4 -1.58 5.71 -5.53
CA LYS A 4 -1.38 4.58 -6.41
C LYS A 4 0.01 4.00 -6.18
N ILE A 5 0.07 2.73 -5.84
CA ILE A 5 1.27 2.02 -5.43
C ILE A 5 1.47 0.85 -6.36
N ASN A 6 2.60 0.85 -7.05
CA ASN A 6 3.05 -0.29 -7.83
C ASN A 6 4.15 -0.99 -7.06
N ARG A 7 3.82 -2.12 -6.43
CA ARG A 7 4.81 -2.88 -5.66
C ARG A 7 5.88 -3.44 -6.60
N ASP A 8 5.58 -3.73 -7.87
CA ASP A 8 6.47 -4.46 -8.80
C ASP A 8 7.72 -3.68 -9.19
N VAL A 9 7.70 -2.36 -9.06
CA VAL A 9 8.89 -1.53 -9.28
C VAL A 9 9.88 -1.59 -8.12
N CYS A 10 9.48 -2.12 -6.96
CA CYS A 10 10.34 -2.27 -5.78
C CYS A 10 10.76 -3.73 -5.60
N PRO A 11 12.07 -4.04 -5.54
CA PRO A 11 12.55 -5.41 -5.32
C PRO A 11 12.45 -5.84 -3.85
N ALA A 12 11.94 -4.98 -2.96
CA ALA A 12 11.90 -5.26 -1.53
C ALA A 12 10.84 -6.31 -1.17
N HIS A 13 11.11 -7.00 -0.07
CA HIS A 13 10.24 -8.01 0.51
C HIS A 13 8.91 -7.43 1.03
N LEU A 14 7.86 -8.26 1.13
CA LEU A 14 6.53 -7.82 1.60
C LEU A 14 6.59 -7.09 2.95
N ALA A 15 7.30 -7.64 3.93
CA ALA A 15 7.49 -6.99 5.24
C ALA A 15 8.08 -5.57 5.16
N PHE A 16 8.91 -5.29 4.16
CA PHE A 16 9.41 -3.93 3.93
C PHE A 16 8.31 -3.03 3.34
N CYS A 17 7.53 -3.56 2.40
CA CYS A 17 6.36 -2.87 1.84
C CYS A 17 5.34 -2.52 2.93
N GLU A 18 5.06 -3.44 3.86
CA GLU A 18 4.15 -3.21 4.99
C GLU A 18 4.65 -2.08 5.89
N ARG A 19 5.95 -2.05 6.19
CA ARG A 19 6.55 -0.97 6.99
C ARG A 19 6.50 0.37 6.26
N CYS A 20 6.74 0.39 4.96
CA CYS A 20 6.63 1.62 4.16
C CYS A 20 5.19 2.13 4.11
N LEU A 21 4.23 1.24 3.84
CA LEU A 21 2.83 1.63 3.80
C LEU A 21 2.34 2.05 5.19
N GLY A 22 2.69 1.33 6.25
CA GLY A 22 2.30 1.70 7.61
C GLY A 22 2.83 3.07 8.04
N GLN A 23 4.04 3.44 7.63
CA GLN A 23 4.55 4.78 7.87
C GLN A 23 3.77 5.85 7.09
N PHE A 24 3.42 5.57 5.83
CA PHE A 24 2.57 6.45 5.02
C PHE A 24 1.18 6.63 5.62
N LEU A 25 0.54 5.56 6.08
CA LEU A 25 -0.79 5.60 6.69
C LEU A 25 -0.83 6.47 7.96
N LYS A 26 0.25 6.45 8.75
CA LYS A 26 0.43 7.31 9.92
C LYS A 26 0.70 8.76 9.55
N TYR A 27 1.45 9.00 8.47
CA TYR A 27 1.92 10.32 8.06
C TYR A 27 1.80 10.52 6.53
N PRO A 28 0.58 10.66 5.99
CA PRO A 28 0.34 10.67 4.55
C PRO A 28 0.92 11.90 3.83
N MET A 29 1.11 13.01 4.55
CA MET A 29 1.58 14.30 4.00
C MET A 29 3.12 14.47 3.96
N GLY A 30 3.90 13.40 4.00
CA GLY A 30 5.37 13.54 4.00
C GLY A 30 6.17 12.27 3.75
N TYR A 31 5.53 11.22 3.24
CA TYR A 31 6.17 9.94 3.02
C TYR A 31 5.94 9.45 1.60
N GLU A 32 6.90 9.71 0.72
CA GLU A 32 6.88 9.24 -0.66
C GLU A 32 7.93 8.15 -0.86
N ARG A 33 7.60 7.17 -1.69
CA ARG A 33 8.50 6.08 -2.07
C ARG A 33 8.49 5.91 -3.57
N ARG A 34 9.56 5.34 -4.13
CA ARG A 34 9.68 5.05 -5.57
C ARG A 34 8.55 4.15 -6.09
N CYS A 35 7.94 3.34 -5.24
CA CYS A 35 6.80 2.51 -5.59
C CYS A 35 5.46 3.25 -5.58
N PHE A 36 5.42 4.52 -5.17
CA PHE A 36 4.21 5.33 -5.23
C PHE A 36 4.24 6.01 -6.60
N GLU A 37 3.36 5.58 -7.50
CA GLU A 37 3.29 6.11 -8.85
C GLU A 37 2.61 7.47 -8.86
N GLU A 38 1.53 7.60 -8.08
CA GLU A 38 0.70 8.79 -8.03
C GLU A 38 0.26 9.03 -6.58
N LEU A 39 0.31 10.28 -6.14
CA LEU A 39 -0.21 10.75 -4.86
C LEU A 39 -0.95 12.05 -5.13
N GLU A 40 -2.27 12.04 -4.97
CA GLU A 40 -3.12 13.19 -5.25
C GLU A 40 -4.13 13.40 -4.13
N ASP A 41 -4.50 14.66 -3.90
CA ASP A 41 -5.66 14.97 -3.08
C ASP A 41 -6.92 14.94 -3.94
N ASP A 42 -7.66 13.83 -3.85
CA ASP A 42 -8.91 13.62 -4.59
C ASP A 42 -10.14 14.27 -3.92
N GLY A 43 -9.94 15.05 -2.83
CA GLY A 43 -11.00 15.76 -2.13
C GLY A 43 -11.98 14.87 -1.37
N LYS A 44 -11.68 13.56 -1.23
CA LYS A 44 -12.48 12.62 -0.43
C LYS A 44 -12.01 12.56 1.02
N ASP A 45 -12.96 12.34 1.92
CA ASP A 45 -12.72 12.12 3.36
C ASP A 45 -11.96 10.82 3.64
N LEU A 46 -12.16 9.80 2.80
CA LEU A 46 -11.47 8.50 2.90
C LEU A 46 -10.14 8.53 2.13
N LEU A 47 -9.15 7.81 2.62
CA LEU A 47 -7.92 7.54 1.88
C LEU A 47 -8.16 6.38 0.92
N THR A 48 -8.00 6.63 -0.38
CA THR A 48 -8.03 5.58 -1.40
C THR A 48 -6.61 5.06 -1.67
N ILE A 49 -6.40 3.76 -1.58
CA ILE A 49 -5.14 3.09 -1.88
C ILE A 49 -5.37 2.13 -3.04
N GLU A 50 -4.66 2.36 -4.13
CA GLU A 50 -4.62 1.46 -5.27
C GLU A 50 -3.28 0.74 -5.26
N LEU A 51 -3.29 -0.57 -5.10
CA LEU A 51 -2.09 -1.36 -5.00
C LEU A 51 -2.04 -2.40 -6.12
N HIS A 52 -1.00 -2.30 -6.94
CA HIS A 52 -0.64 -3.30 -7.93
C HIS A 52 0.48 -4.21 -7.39
N SER A 53 0.27 -5.53 -7.46
CA SER A 53 1.27 -6.53 -7.09
C SER A 53 1.13 -7.81 -7.93
N GLY A 54 1.96 -7.92 -8.97
CA GLY A 54 1.90 -9.03 -9.92
C GLY A 54 0.57 -9.02 -10.69
N PRO A 55 -0.18 -10.14 -10.71
CA PRO A 55 -1.48 -10.18 -11.40
C PRO A 55 -2.63 -9.55 -10.59
N ASN A 56 -2.36 -9.04 -9.37
CA ASN A 56 -3.39 -8.57 -8.46
C ASN A 56 -3.41 -7.04 -8.41
N ASP A 57 -4.61 -6.49 -8.60
CA ASP A 57 -4.92 -5.09 -8.35
C ASP A 57 -5.91 -5.00 -7.19
N LEU A 58 -5.58 -4.15 -6.22
CA LEU A 58 -6.34 -3.96 -4.99
C LEU A 58 -6.71 -2.51 -4.83
N VAL A 59 -7.95 -2.25 -4.45
CA VAL A 59 -8.42 -0.90 -4.10
C VAL A 59 -8.98 -0.94 -2.70
N LEU A 60 -8.40 -0.15 -1.80
CA LEU A 60 -8.84 -0.01 -0.42
C LEU A 60 -9.30 1.43 -0.19
N GLN A 61 -10.40 1.60 0.51
CA GLN A 61 -10.87 2.91 0.98
C GLN A 61 -10.90 2.87 2.49
N LEU A 62 -10.07 3.69 3.12
CA LEU A 62 -9.80 3.62 4.55
C LEU A 62 -10.20 4.92 5.23
N ASN A 63 -10.97 4.81 6.30
CA ASN A 63 -11.17 5.89 7.26
C ASN A 63 -9.95 6.03 8.21
N GLU A 64 -9.93 7.04 9.08
CA GLU A 64 -8.79 7.26 9.99
C GLU A 64 -8.52 6.06 10.92
N ASP A 65 -9.55 5.47 11.52
CA ASP A 65 -9.39 4.34 12.44
C ASP A 65 -8.81 3.10 11.73
N GLU A 66 -9.31 2.81 10.54
CA GLU A 66 -8.81 1.74 9.68
C GLU A 66 -7.36 1.98 9.24
N ARG A 67 -7.00 3.24 8.92
CA ARG A 67 -5.61 3.59 8.60
C ARG A 67 -4.67 3.29 9.75
N GLN A 68 -5.04 3.66 10.98
CA GLN A 68 -4.20 3.42 12.16
C GLN A 68 -4.08 1.92 12.47
N LEU A 69 -5.17 1.17 12.33
CA LEU A 69 -5.17 -0.29 12.50
C LEU A 69 -4.26 -0.97 11.48
N ILE A 70 -4.44 -0.68 10.20
CA ILE A 70 -3.65 -1.25 9.10
C ILE A 70 -2.17 -0.85 9.21
N ALA A 71 -1.89 0.36 9.69
CA ALA A 71 -0.52 0.81 9.91
C ALA A 71 0.20 0.04 11.04
N GLY A 72 -0.55 -0.60 11.94
CA GLY A 72 -0.03 -1.44 13.01
C GLY A 72 0.07 -2.91 12.63
N GLU A 73 -1.00 -3.46 12.05
CA GLU A 73 -1.14 -4.91 11.82
C GLU A 73 -0.67 -5.37 10.44
N GLY A 74 -0.57 -4.46 9.46
CA GLY A 74 -0.16 -4.76 8.10
C GLY A 74 -1.35 -4.96 7.15
N TRP A 75 -1.31 -4.29 6.00
CA TRP A 75 -2.41 -4.29 5.03
C TRP A 75 -2.69 -5.65 4.38
N ALA A 76 -1.67 -6.52 4.32
CA ALA A 76 -1.82 -7.86 3.73
C ALA A 76 -2.82 -8.73 4.51
N TYR A 77 -3.05 -8.43 5.79
CA TYR A 77 -4.04 -9.12 6.61
C TYR A 77 -5.49 -8.74 6.24
N PHE A 78 -5.69 -7.56 5.65
CA PHE A 78 -7.02 -7.01 5.34
C PHE A 78 -7.44 -7.24 3.90
N VAL A 79 -6.64 -7.98 3.12
CA VAL A 79 -6.93 -8.33 1.74
C VAL A 79 -7.08 -9.84 1.63
N ASP A 80 -8.18 -10.30 1.03
CA ASP A 80 -8.45 -11.74 0.83
C ASP A 80 -7.60 -12.37 -0.29
N VAL A 81 -6.64 -11.63 -0.84
CA VAL A 81 -5.70 -12.12 -1.85
C VAL A 81 -4.38 -12.49 -1.22
N GLY A 82 -3.91 -13.71 -1.49
CA GLY A 82 -2.59 -14.17 -1.08
C GLY A 82 -1.48 -13.40 -1.78
N ILE A 83 -0.99 -12.34 -1.15
CA ILE A 83 0.14 -11.55 -1.66
C ILE A 83 1.44 -12.29 -1.37
N PRO A 84 2.23 -12.65 -2.39
CA PRO A 84 3.42 -13.46 -2.18
C PRO A 84 4.50 -12.64 -1.46
N MET A 85 5.04 -13.28 -0.42
CA MET A 85 6.05 -12.73 0.49
C MET A 85 7.33 -12.34 -0.28
N TYR A 86 7.76 -13.23 -1.17
CA TYR A 86 8.82 -13.00 -2.15
C TYR A 86 8.21 -12.81 -3.54
N ARG A 87 8.87 -12.03 -4.40
CA ARG A 87 8.61 -12.11 -5.84
C ARG A 87 9.48 -13.23 -6.38
N ASP A 88 8.88 -14.22 -7.02
CA ASP A 88 9.65 -15.13 -7.87
C ASP A 88 10.27 -14.27 -8.98
N ARG A 89 11.59 -14.08 -8.92
CA ARG A 89 12.32 -13.74 -10.14
C ARG A 89 12.17 -14.99 -10.99
N GLY A 90 11.34 -14.90 -12.03
CA GLY A 90 11.30 -15.92 -13.07
C GLY A 90 12.74 -16.29 -13.44
N ALA A 91 13.02 -17.59 -13.39
CA ALA A 91 14.26 -18.17 -13.87
C ALA A 91 14.49 -17.80 -15.35
#